data_AF-A0AAN6TJN8-F1
#
_entry.id   AF-A0AAN6TJN8-F1
#
_cell.length_a   1.000
_cell.length_b   1.000
_cell.length_c   1.000
_cell.angle_alpha   90.00
_cell.angle_beta   90.00
_cell.angle_gamma   90.00
#
_symmetry.space_group_name_H-M   'P 1'
#
loop_
_entity.id
_entity.type
_entity.pdbx_description
1 polymer ?
#
loop_
_entity_poly.entity_id
_entity_poly.type
_entity_poly.pdbx_seq_one_letter_code
_entity_poly.pdbx_strand_id
1 'polypeptide(L)'
;MEHFGSFEKEDFARAEARQKALAFLDNPELLRMYALANEDSIPGARLHFTKLLCGFEDEEQKHTGPQPGLSSASNTRQHQADRRRGGDSHRSSTN
;
A
#
# COMPACT_ATOMS: atom_id res chain seq x y z
N MET A 1 -27.70 -9.59 -19.93
CA MET A 1 -26.52 -10.31 -20.44
C MET A 1 -25.42 -10.13 -19.41
N GLU A 2 -25.26 -11.09 -18.50
CA GLU A 2 -24.07 -11.12 -17.64
C GLU A 2 -22.92 -11.63 -18.51
N HIS A 3 -21.93 -10.78 -18.75
CA HIS A 3 -20.66 -11.20 -19.34
C HIS A 3 -19.94 -12.05 -18.29
N PHE A 4 -20.22 -13.36 -18.27
CA PHE A 4 -19.29 -14.32 -17.70
C PHE A 4 -17.97 -14.10 -18.43
N GLY A 5 -17.03 -13.47 -17.73
CA GLY A 5 -15.68 -13.23 -18.22
C GLY A 5 -15.19 -14.51 -18.87
N SER A 6 -14.73 -14.37 -20.11
CA SER A 6 -14.08 -15.43 -20.85
C SER A 6 -13.09 -16.11 -19.90
N PHE A 7 -13.37 -17.36 -19.54
CA PHE A 7 -12.37 -18.27 -18.99
C PHE A 7 -11.40 -18.57 -20.12
N GLU A 8 -10.63 -17.56 -20.53
CA GLU A 8 -9.45 -17.79 -21.33
C GLU A 8 -8.58 -18.71 -20.48
N LYS A 9 -8.23 -19.85 -21.08
CA LYS A 9 -7.33 -20.83 -20.49
C LYS A 9 -6.12 -20.05 -19.97
N GLU A 10 -6.02 -19.97 -18.64
CA GLU A 10 -4.90 -19.29 -18.03
C GLU A 10 -3.61 -19.94 -18.54
N ASP A 11 -2.67 -19.11 -18.99
CA ASP A 11 -1.36 -19.58 -19.38
C ASP A 11 -0.73 -20.34 -18.22
N PHE A 12 -0.16 -21.51 -18.50
CA PHE A 12 0.44 -22.36 -17.49
C PHE A 12 1.44 -21.60 -16.60
N ALA A 13 2.20 -20.69 -17.20
CA ALA A 13 3.14 -19.82 -16.49
C ALA A 13 2.46 -18.92 -15.44
N ARG A 14 1.27 -18.40 -15.74
CA ARG A 14 0.50 -17.54 -14.82
C ARG A 14 -0.08 -18.36 -13.67
N ALA A 15 -0.54 -19.58 -13.95
CA ALA A 15 -1.02 -20.49 -12.92
C ALA A 15 0.11 -20.90 -11.96
N GLU A 16 1.29 -21.24 -12.50
CA GLU A 16 2.49 -21.55 -11.71
C GLU A 16 2.94 -20.36 -10.85
N ALA A 17 2.93 -19.15 -11.42
CA ALA A 17 3.30 -17.95 -10.69
C ALA A 17 2.34 -17.65 -9.52
N ARG A 18 1.02 -17.87 -9.69
CA ARG A 18 0.06 -17.74 -8.58
C ARG A 18 0.27 -18.80 -7.50
N GLN A 19 0.55 -20.05 -7.88
CA GLN A 19 0.87 -21.10 -6.92
C GLN A 19 2.12 -20.76 -6.11
N LYS A 20 3.14 -20.22 -6.77
CA LYS A 20 4.34 -19.69 -6.11
C LYS A 20 3.96 -18.58 -5.13
N ALA A 21 3.20 -17.57 -5.55
CA ALA A 21 2.78 -16.49 -4.66
C ALA A 21 2.01 -16.98 -3.43
N LEU A 22 1.12 -17.96 -3.57
CA LEU A 22 0.45 -18.58 -2.43
C LEU A 22 1.45 -19.18 -1.44
N ALA A 23 2.44 -19.92 -1.92
CA ALA A 23 3.45 -20.52 -1.04
C ALA A 23 4.28 -19.48 -0.26
N PHE A 24 4.61 -18.35 -0.90
CA PHE A 24 5.30 -17.24 -0.24
C PHE A 24 4.41 -16.49 0.76
N LEU A 25 3.12 -16.32 0.47
CA LEU A 25 2.19 -15.62 1.37
C LEU A 25 1.78 -16.48 2.58
N ASP A 26 1.75 -17.80 2.43
CA ASP A 26 1.39 -18.74 3.51
C ASP A 26 2.54 -18.96 4.50
N ASN A 27 3.80 -18.88 4.03
CA ASN A 27 4.97 -19.12 4.87
C ASN A 27 5.80 -17.84 5.12
N PRO A 28 5.79 -17.29 6.35
CA PRO A 28 6.52 -16.07 6.67
C PRO A 28 8.05 -16.20 6.55
N GLU A 29 8.60 -17.41 6.71
CA GLU A 29 10.05 -17.64 6.57
C GLU A 29 10.48 -17.57 5.10
N LEU A 30 9.68 -18.13 4.18
CA LEU A 30 9.92 -18.00 2.74
C LEU A 30 9.81 -16.55 2.29
N LEU A 31 8.79 -15.83 2.79
CA LEU A 31 8.59 -14.42 2.50
C LEU A 31 9.77 -13.56 2.98
N ARG A 32 10.23 -13.80 4.21
CA ARG A 32 11.38 -13.08 4.78
C ARG A 32 12.67 -13.39 4.03
N MET A 33 12.90 -14.65 3.65
CA MET A 33 14.06 -15.03 2.84
C MET A 33 14.06 -14.31 1.50
N TYR A 34 12.91 -14.22 0.83
CA TYR A 34 12.77 -13.46 -0.41
C TYR A 34 13.06 -11.97 -0.22
N ALA A 35 12.50 -11.35 0.82
CA ALA A 35 12.72 -9.94 1.12
C ALA A 35 14.21 -9.63 1.35
N LEU A 36 14.89 -10.47 2.13
CA LEU A 36 16.34 -10.34 2.38
C LEU A 36 17.17 -10.52 1.11
N ALA A 37 16.81 -11.48 0.25
CA ALA A 37 17.54 -11.74 -0.99
C ALA A 37 17.38 -10.64 -2.05
N ASN A 38 16.29 -9.89 -2.02
CA ASN A 38 15.97 -8.83 -2.98
C ASN A 38 16.15 -7.41 -2.42
N GLU A 39 16.73 -7.27 -1.23
CA GLU A 39 16.88 -5.98 -0.53
C GLU A 39 15.56 -5.21 -0.37
N ASP A 40 14.44 -5.91 -0.31
CA ASP A 40 13.11 -5.33 -0.13
C ASP A 40 12.64 -5.47 1.33
N SER A 41 11.69 -4.62 1.71
CA SER A 41 10.96 -4.75 2.95
C SER A 41 10.00 -5.94 2.92
N ILE A 42 9.78 -6.60 4.07
CA ILE A 42 8.76 -7.65 4.23
C ILE A 42 7.36 -7.20 3.71
N PRO A 43 6.87 -5.98 4.03
CA PRO A 43 5.60 -5.51 3.46
C PRO A 43 5.66 -5.29 1.93
N GLY A 44 6.80 -4.86 1.37
CA GLY A 44 7.01 -4.74 -0.08
C GLY A 44 6.92 -6.10 -0.78
N ALA A 45 7.64 -7.09 -0.27
CA ALA A 45 7.59 -8.47 -0.75
C ALA A 45 6.16 -9.04 -0.67
N ARG A 46 5.45 -8.80 0.44
CA ARG A 46 4.05 -9.24 0.59
C ARG A 46 3.15 -8.60 -0.46
N LEU A 47 3.32 -7.30 -0.73
CA LEU A 47 2.56 -6.59 -1.75
C LEU A 47 2.84 -7.18 -3.15
N HIS A 48 4.11 -7.45 -3.47
CA HIS A 48 4.51 -8.07 -4.73
C HIS A 48 3.79 -9.41 -4.95
N PHE A 49 3.87 -10.35 -4.00
CA PHE A 49 3.19 -11.64 -4.14
C PHE A 49 1.66 -11.53 -4.12
N THR A 50 1.11 -10.55 -3.41
CA THR A 50 -0.35 -10.29 -3.45
C THR A 50 -0.79 -9.81 -4.84
N LYS A 51 -0.01 -8.93 -5.48
CA LYS A 51 -0.26 -8.47 -6.85
C LYS A 51 -0.17 -9.61 -7.84
N LEU A 52 0.87 -10.44 -7.75
CA LEU A 52 1.04 -11.64 -8.56
C LEU A 52 -0.14 -12.61 -8.38
N LEU A 53 -0.58 -12.86 -7.14
CA LEU A 53 -1.74 -13.72 -6.88
C LEU A 53 -3.02 -13.21 -7.53
N CYS A 54 -3.25 -11.89 -7.49
CA CYS A 54 -4.41 -11.25 -8.09
C CYS A 54 -4.26 -10.99 -9.60
N GLY A 55 -3.07 -11.20 -10.17
CA GLY A 55 -2.78 -10.97 -11.59
C GLY A 55 -2.62 -9.50 -11.99
N PHE A 56 -2.08 -8.65 -11.10
CA PHE A 56 -1.81 -7.22 -11.33
C PHE A 56 -0.38 -6.91 -11.81
N GLU A 57 0.42 -7.91 -12.22
CA GLU A 57 1.84 -7.73 -12.58
C GLU A 57 2.07 -6.92 -13.87
N ASP A 58 1.11 -6.89 -14.79
CA ASP A 58 1.24 -6.18 -16.08
C ASP A 58 1.35 -4.64 -15.93
N GLU A 59 0.93 -4.10 -14.78
CA GLU A 59 0.96 -2.65 -14.51
C GLU A 59 2.34 -2.13 -14.06
N GLU A 60 3.27 -3.01 -13.65
CA GLU A 60 4.54 -2.62 -13.03
C GLU A 60 5.66 -2.31 -14.03
N GLN A 61 5.58 -2.78 -15.27
CA GLN A 61 6.57 -2.45 -16.31
C GLN A 61 6.50 -0.99 -16.77
N LYS A 62 5.45 -0.23 -16.40
CA LYS A 62 5.25 1.17 -16.82
C LYS A 62 5.63 2.22 -15.77
N HIS A 63 5.98 1.80 -14.55
CA HIS A 63 6.21 2.72 -13.42
C HIS A 63 7.50 2.43 -12.64
N THR A 64 8.62 2.15 -13.32
CA THR A 64 9.96 2.29 -12.73
C THR A 64 10.40 3.76 -12.69
N GLY A 65 9.56 4.62 -12.12
CA GLY A 65 9.95 5.96 -11.67
C GLY A 65 10.15 5.92 -10.15
N PRO A 66 11.18 6.56 -9.59
CA PRO A 66 11.31 6.67 -8.13
C PRO A 66 10.08 7.40 -7.59
N GLN A 67 9.17 6.68 -6.93
CA GLN A 67 7.98 7.25 -6.29
C GLN A 67 8.42 7.98 -5.01
N PRO A 68 8.29 9.31 -4.92
CA PRO A 68 8.52 10.02 -3.68
C PRO A 68 7.26 9.89 -2.80
N GLY A 69 7.40 9.22 -1.65
CA GLY A 69 6.53 9.41 -0.49
C GLY A 69 5.07 8.96 -0.62
N LEU A 70 4.81 7.67 -0.36
CA LEU A 70 3.53 7.30 0.25
C LEU A 70 3.52 7.82 1.68
N SER A 71 2.98 9.02 1.82
CA SER A 71 2.66 9.66 3.08
C SER A 71 1.82 8.73 3.94
N SER A 72 2.36 8.43 5.12
CA SER A 72 1.66 7.76 6.20
C SER A 72 0.30 8.44 6.41
N ALA A 73 -0.77 7.65 6.36
CA ALA A 73 -2.11 8.05 6.76
C ALA A 73 -2.07 8.63 8.18
N SER A 74 -1.92 9.94 8.28
CA SER A 74 -1.98 10.70 9.51
C SER A 74 -3.40 11.24 9.60
N ASN A 75 -4.19 10.62 10.48
CA ASN A 75 -5.54 10.99 10.83
C ASN A 75 -5.71 12.51 10.99
N THR A 76 -6.45 13.14 10.08
CA THR A 76 -7.04 14.47 10.29
C THR A 76 -8.09 14.37 11.39
N ARG A 77 -7.65 14.42 12.65
CA ARG A 77 -8.54 14.72 13.77
C ARG A 77 -8.91 16.20 13.69
N GLN A 78 -10.11 16.42 13.15
CA GLN A 78 -11.08 17.38 13.66
C GLN A 78 -10.59 18.84 13.70
N HIS A 79 -10.76 19.50 12.57
CA HIS A 79 -11.22 20.89 12.56
C HIS A 79 -12.59 20.96 13.24
N GLN A 80 -12.65 21.15 14.55
CA GLN A 80 -13.90 21.52 15.22
C GLN A 80 -13.67 22.77 16.07
N ALA A 81 -14.15 23.88 15.50
CA ALA A 81 -14.74 25.02 16.18
C ALA A 81 -14.04 25.54 17.45
N ASP A 82 -13.23 26.59 17.30
CA ASP A 82 -13.41 27.76 18.18
C ASP A 82 -12.90 29.05 17.52
N ARG A 83 -13.68 29.53 16.53
CA ARG A 83 -13.74 30.95 16.23
C ARG A 83 -14.98 31.48 16.93
N ARG A 84 -14.83 32.01 18.16
CA ARG A 84 -15.59 33.18 18.65
C ARG A 84 -15.08 33.66 20.02
N ARG A 85 -14.38 34.81 19.94
CA ARG A 85 -14.78 36.05 20.63
C ARG A 85 -14.44 36.17 22.12
N GLY A 86 -13.40 36.96 22.39
CA GLY A 86 -13.38 37.84 23.57
C GLY A 86 -12.04 37.85 24.29
N GLY A 87 -11.40 39.01 24.36
CA GLY A 87 -10.27 39.20 25.26
C GLY A 87 -9.24 40.26 24.89
N ASP A 88 -9.54 41.20 23.99
CA ASP A 88 -8.75 42.42 23.90
C ASP A 88 -9.08 43.30 25.11
N SER A 89 -8.15 43.37 26.06
CA SER A 89 -8.16 44.37 27.12
C SER A 89 -6.72 44.67 27.52
N HIS A 90 -6.15 45.61 26.77
CA HIS A 90 -5.20 46.58 27.29
C HIS A 90 -5.55 47.00 28.73
N ARG A 91 -4.64 46.79 29.68
CA ARG A 91 -4.35 47.81 30.70
C ARG A 91 -3.03 47.57 31.44
N SER A 92 -2.13 48.53 31.20
CA SER A 92 -1.05 48.97 32.07
C SER A 92 -1.41 48.94 33.57
N SER A 93 -0.50 48.46 34.41
CA SER A 93 -0.10 49.23 35.59
C SER A 93 1.24 48.76 36.12
N THR A 94 2.21 49.65 36.02
CA THR A 94 3.37 49.74 36.92
C THR A 94 2.89 49.82 38.37
N ASN A 95 3.53 49.07 39.26
CA ASN A 95 4.16 49.60 40.48
C ASN A 95 5.09 48.54 41.07
#